data_AF-A0A5C2RS76-F1
#
_entry.id   AF-A0A5C2RS76-F1
#
_cell.length_a   1.000
_cell.length_b   1.000
_cell.length_c   1.000
_cell.angle_alpha   90.00
_cell.angle_beta   90.00
_cell.angle_gamma   90.00
#
_symmetry.space_group_name_H-M   'P 1'
#
loop_
_entity.id
_entity.type
_entity.pdbx_description
1 polymer ?
#
loop_
_entity_poly.entity_id
_entity_poly.type
_entity_poly.pdbx_seq_one_letter_code
_entity_poly.pdbx_strand_id
1 'polypeptide(L)'
;MDAWVSHAGIFSATIKFNEPLQVAWVNTSGDQVTPGSFSLDPLKVKSKRAYINQTVPFTIADEAAFSAFTSAMITQPNFTWHLTSDKLDVRALAFPTAHGLHFKKDVTLNGMNNFGRARLARRLQAARDDPAGGIVFSATTGLDNSSAFNVNLGTGSGANTVIKPGSNAVTLDGRLVPQTGTDALATTFELFTKYLNGEQADVVATGKSSIQADGRAVSWLSAGLTALELHVPFVAPGGAVSPIKAITIGDMSLEFSTHAPWAPVSNSRTVLAAMELPFGFGLEIEEISNRGRCRACQLDG
;
A
#
# COMPACT_ATOMS: atom_id res chain seq x y z
N MET A 1 -8.41 21.10 -9.92
CA MET A 1 -9.64 20.70 -9.20
C MET A 1 -10.76 20.68 -10.21
N ASP A 2 -11.45 19.54 -10.32
CA ASP A 2 -12.66 19.39 -11.14
C ASP A 2 -13.85 19.15 -10.21
N ALA A 3 -14.71 20.16 -10.09
CA ALA A 3 -15.88 20.12 -9.23
C ALA A 3 -17.03 20.95 -9.82
N TRP A 4 -18.20 20.87 -9.20
CA TRP A 4 -19.33 21.70 -9.58
C TRP A 4 -20.15 22.12 -8.36
N VAL A 5 -20.69 23.33 -8.42
CA VAL A 5 -21.64 23.88 -7.46
C VAL A 5 -23.04 23.58 -7.97
N SER A 6 -23.85 22.93 -7.14
CA SER A 6 -25.26 22.64 -7.40
C SER A 6 -26.15 23.72 -6.77
N HIS A 7 -27.42 23.78 -7.20
CA HIS A 7 -28.41 24.71 -6.65
C HIS A 7 -28.00 26.18 -6.74
N ALA A 8 -27.17 26.54 -7.71
CA ALA A 8 -26.99 27.93 -8.05
C ALA A 8 -28.32 28.48 -8.61
N GLY A 9 -28.59 29.77 -8.43
CA GLY A 9 -29.84 30.38 -8.88
C GLY A 9 -30.13 30.13 -10.36
N ILE A 10 -31.39 30.30 -10.77
CA ILE A 10 -31.81 30.13 -12.18
C ILE A 10 -31.16 31.15 -13.13
N PHE A 11 -30.67 32.26 -12.58
CA PHE A 11 -30.03 33.31 -13.36
C PHE A 11 -28.56 33.02 -13.62
N SER A 12 -28.10 33.39 -14.81
CA SER A 12 -26.65 33.39 -15.09
C SER A 12 -25.98 34.42 -14.20
N ALA A 13 -24.95 33.99 -13.48
CA ALA A 13 -24.24 34.83 -12.53
C ALA A 13 -22.73 34.63 -12.62
N THR A 14 -21.97 35.64 -12.22
CA THR A 14 -20.54 35.53 -11.96
C THR A 14 -20.32 35.66 -10.47
N ILE A 15 -19.61 34.68 -9.90
CA ILE A 15 -19.21 34.64 -8.50
C ILE A 15 -17.72 34.94 -8.45
N LYS A 16 -17.33 35.99 -7.74
CA LYS A 16 -15.93 36.38 -7.58
C LYS A 16 -15.55 36.34 -6.10
N PHE A 17 -14.51 35.58 -5.79
CA PHE A 17 -13.87 35.62 -4.48
C PHE A 17 -12.83 36.73 -4.50
N ASN A 18 -12.98 37.76 -3.66
CA ASN A 18 -12.01 38.87 -3.60
C ASN A 18 -10.85 38.59 -2.63
N GLU A 19 -10.85 37.42 -2.00
CA GLU A 19 -9.79 36.95 -1.11
C GLU A 19 -9.65 35.43 -1.24
N PRO A 20 -8.52 34.85 -0.79
CA PRO A 20 -8.33 33.40 -0.79
C PRO A 20 -9.38 32.69 0.06
N LEU A 21 -9.87 31.55 -0.42
CA LEU A 21 -10.72 30.66 0.38
C LEU A 21 -9.84 30.02 1.44
N GLN A 22 -10.23 30.16 2.70
CA GLN A 22 -9.62 29.46 3.82
C GLN A 22 -10.10 28.02 3.85
N VAL A 23 -9.18 27.10 4.12
CA VAL A 23 -9.48 25.67 4.26
C VAL A 23 -9.21 25.28 5.69
N ALA A 24 -10.28 24.89 6.40
CA ALA A 24 -10.19 24.25 7.70
C ALA A 24 -10.71 22.82 7.65
N TRP A 25 -10.35 21.99 8.62
CA TRP A 25 -10.88 20.64 8.80
C TRP A 25 -10.89 20.31 10.30
N VAL A 26 -11.67 19.32 10.69
CA VAL A 26 -11.67 18.81 12.06
C VAL A 26 -10.65 17.68 12.16
N ASN A 27 -9.64 17.86 13.00
CA ASN A 27 -8.60 16.86 13.21
C ASN A 27 -9.12 15.63 13.98
N THR A 28 -8.29 14.60 14.13
CA THR A 28 -8.63 13.38 14.89
C THR A 28 -8.97 13.64 16.36
N SER A 29 -8.47 14.74 16.94
CA SER A 29 -8.73 15.15 18.32
C SER A 29 -10.03 15.94 18.47
N GLY A 30 -10.69 16.32 17.36
CA GLY A 30 -11.91 17.12 17.34
C GLY A 30 -11.68 18.63 17.21
N ASP A 31 -10.44 19.09 17.08
CA ASP A 31 -10.13 20.52 16.92
C ASP A 31 -10.27 20.95 15.46
N GLN A 32 -10.80 22.15 15.26
CA GLN A 32 -10.81 22.77 13.93
C GLN A 32 -9.44 23.40 13.64
N VAL A 33 -8.76 22.90 12.61
CA VAL A 33 -7.41 23.34 12.23
C VAL A 33 -7.43 23.90 10.81
N THR A 34 -6.72 25.00 10.58
CA THR A 34 -6.63 25.68 9.27
C THR A 34 -5.26 25.45 8.63
N PRO A 35 -5.10 24.42 7.78
CA PRO A 35 -3.82 24.16 7.11
C PRO A 35 -3.37 25.26 6.14
N GLY A 36 -4.30 25.97 5.52
CA GLY A 36 -3.94 26.92 4.46
C GLY A 36 -5.14 27.45 3.68
N SER A 37 -4.83 28.00 2.50
CA SER A 37 -5.81 28.67 1.64
C SER A 37 -5.45 28.56 0.16
N PHE A 38 -6.43 28.81 -0.71
CA PHE A 38 -6.20 28.93 -2.14
C PHE A 38 -7.13 29.98 -2.77
N SER A 39 -6.69 30.60 -3.86
CA SER A 39 -7.48 31.58 -4.60
C SER A 39 -8.17 30.92 -5.78
N LEU A 40 -9.44 31.25 -6.02
CA LEU A 40 -10.19 30.82 -7.20
C LEU A 40 -10.41 31.98 -8.16
N ASP A 41 -10.28 31.70 -9.46
CA ASP A 41 -10.74 32.62 -10.49
C ASP A 41 -12.28 32.71 -10.48
N PRO A 42 -12.86 33.82 -10.98
CA PRO A 42 -14.30 34.01 -10.99
C PRO A 42 -15.06 32.82 -11.63
N LEU A 43 -16.05 32.30 -10.90
CA LEU A 43 -16.88 31.19 -11.34
C LEU A 43 -18.08 31.71 -12.12
N LYS A 44 -18.43 31.02 -13.20
CA LYS A 44 -19.64 31.32 -13.99
C LYS A 44 -20.73 30.32 -13.68
N VAL A 45 -21.86 30.82 -13.19
CA VAL A 45 -23.10 30.08 -13.02
C VAL A 45 -23.86 30.07 -14.34
N LYS A 46 -24.21 28.89 -14.84
CA LYS A 46 -25.14 28.67 -15.95
C LYS A 46 -26.10 27.54 -15.60
N SER A 47 -27.38 27.72 -15.90
CA SER A 47 -28.40 26.67 -15.73
C SER A 47 -28.37 25.97 -14.37
N LYS A 48 -28.34 26.77 -13.28
CA LYS A 48 -28.30 26.33 -11.88
C LYS A 48 -27.00 25.64 -11.41
N ARG A 49 -25.93 25.70 -12.21
CA ARG A 49 -24.64 25.09 -11.88
C ARG A 49 -23.47 26.03 -12.15
N ALA A 50 -22.41 25.95 -11.35
CA ALA A 50 -21.11 26.51 -11.70
C ALA A 50 -20.08 25.38 -11.71
N TYR A 51 -19.24 25.35 -12.74
CA TYR A 51 -18.17 24.37 -12.82
C TYR A 51 -16.87 25.01 -12.32
N ILE A 52 -16.13 24.26 -11.52
CA ILE A 52 -14.79 24.60 -11.04
C ILE A 52 -13.86 23.66 -11.80
N ASN A 53 -13.20 24.17 -12.83
CA ASN A 53 -12.15 23.47 -13.54
C ASN A 53 -10.94 24.42 -13.58
N GLN A 54 -10.22 24.44 -12.47
CA GLN A 54 -9.10 25.34 -12.25
C GLN A 54 -7.96 24.59 -11.56
N THR A 55 -6.73 24.89 -11.95
CA THR A 55 -5.52 24.44 -11.25
C THR A 55 -5.00 25.63 -10.46
N VAL A 56 -5.19 25.57 -9.14
CA VAL A 56 -4.84 26.67 -8.23
C VAL A 56 -3.80 26.18 -7.24
N PRO A 57 -2.74 26.96 -6.96
CA PRO A 57 -1.77 26.59 -5.95
C PRO A 57 -2.43 26.66 -4.57
N PHE A 58 -2.09 25.70 -3.72
CA PHE A 58 -2.47 25.71 -2.30
C PHE A 58 -1.35 26.37 -1.50
N THR A 59 -1.69 27.42 -0.75
CA THR A 59 -0.77 28.14 0.13
C THR A 59 -0.85 27.53 1.53
N ILE A 60 0.24 26.92 1.98
CA ILE A 60 0.36 26.37 3.33
C ILE A 60 0.58 27.54 4.31
N ALA A 61 -0.34 27.70 5.25
CA ALA A 61 -0.25 28.72 6.30
C ALA A 61 0.40 28.17 7.58
N ASP A 62 0.16 26.89 7.87
CA ASP A 62 0.71 26.17 9.01
C ASP A 62 1.16 24.78 8.55
N GLU A 63 2.48 24.56 8.60
CA GLU A 63 3.11 23.32 8.15
C GLU A 63 2.78 22.12 9.03
N ALA A 64 2.64 22.32 10.35
CA ALA A 64 2.27 21.26 11.28
C ALA A 64 0.81 20.84 11.08
N ALA A 65 -0.08 21.83 10.92
CA ALA A 65 -1.48 21.60 10.57
C ALA A 65 -1.63 20.87 9.22
N PHE A 66 -0.84 21.28 8.21
CA PHE A 66 -0.85 20.65 6.90
C PHE A 66 -0.27 19.23 6.92
N SER A 67 0.74 18.99 7.76
CA SER A 67 1.28 17.65 8.02
C SER A 67 0.21 16.73 8.63
N ALA A 68 -0.49 17.19 9.68
CA ALA A 68 -1.56 16.44 10.31
C ALA A 68 -2.71 16.15 9.32
N PHE A 69 -3.06 17.13 8.50
CA PHE A 69 -4.03 16.96 7.42
C PHE A 69 -3.58 15.90 6.41
N THR A 70 -2.33 15.94 5.96
CA THR A 70 -1.80 14.99 4.99
C THR A 70 -1.81 13.56 5.55
N SER A 71 -1.42 13.37 6.81
CA SER A 71 -1.52 12.07 7.49
C SER A 71 -2.96 11.58 7.56
N ALA A 72 -3.93 12.44 7.91
CA ALA A 72 -5.35 12.08 7.92
C ALA A 72 -5.88 11.74 6.52
N MET A 73 -5.52 12.52 5.49
CA MET A 73 -5.89 12.26 4.10
C MET A 73 -5.43 10.88 3.63
N ILE A 74 -4.24 10.44 4.05
CA ILE A 74 -3.67 9.14 3.69
C ILE A 74 -4.35 8.01 4.47
N THR A 75 -4.54 8.18 5.78
CA THR A 75 -4.98 7.11 6.68
C THR A 75 -6.49 6.93 6.76
N GLN A 76 -7.27 8.01 6.60
CA GLN A 76 -8.72 7.99 6.80
C GLN A 76 -9.47 7.69 5.50
N PRO A 77 -10.68 7.11 5.59
CA PRO A 77 -11.52 6.86 4.42
C PRO A 77 -12.12 8.13 3.81
N ASN A 78 -12.38 9.15 4.63
CA ASN A 78 -12.88 10.44 4.19
C ASN A 78 -12.51 11.51 5.21
N PHE A 79 -12.57 12.76 4.77
CA PHE A 79 -12.43 13.94 5.61
C PHE A 79 -13.30 15.06 5.05
N THR A 80 -13.63 16.04 5.89
CA THR A 80 -14.45 17.19 5.47
C THR A 80 -13.63 18.46 5.55
N TRP A 81 -13.54 19.18 4.44
CA TRP A 81 -13.05 20.54 4.39
C TRP A 81 -14.17 21.54 4.64
N HIS A 82 -13.92 22.46 5.55
CA HIS A 82 -14.70 23.66 5.81
C HIS A 82 -14.06 24.81 5.03
N LEU A 83 -14.67 25.16 3.91
CA LEU A 83 -14.23 26.27 3.05
C LEU A 83 -14.93 27.55 3.48
N THR A 84 -14.18 28.61 3.75
CA THR A 84 -14.74 29.92 4.13
C THR A 84 -14.12 31.09 3.36
N SER A 85 -14.93 32.12 3.13
CA SER A 85 -14.51 33.45 2.64
C SER A 85 -15.58 34.47 3.02
N ASP A 86 -15.18 35.68 3.37
CA ASP A 86 -16.06 36.78 3.81
C ASP A 86 -16.25 37.87 2.75
N LYS A 87 -15.47 37.84 1.66
CA LYS A 87 -15.51 38.86 0.59
C LYS A 87 -15.90 38.27 -0.76
N LEU A 88 -17.07 37.65 -0.81
CA LEU A 88 -17.66 37.16 -2.05
C LEU A 88 -18.50 38.25 -2.72
N ASP A 89 -18.24 38.48 -4.02
CA ASP A 89 -19.09 39.30 -4.87
C ASP A 89 -19.88 38.42 -5.83
N VAL A 90 -21.18 38.68 -5.96
CA VAL A 90 -22.05 37.97 -6.90
C VAL A 90 -22.78 38.95 -7.79
N ARG A 91 -22.62 38.79 -9.10
CA ARG A 91 -23.32 39.58 -10.12
C ARG A 91 -24.18 38.67 -10.98
N ALA A 92 -25.51 38.82 -10.88
CA ALA A 92 -26.47 38.07 -11.69
C ALA A 92 -27.04 38.95 -12.80
N LEU A 93 -26.86 38.55 -14.08
CA LEU A 93 -27.36 39.27 -15.26
C LEU A 93 -27.26 40.81 -15.15
N ALA A 94 -28.40 41.50 -15.20
CA ALA A 94 -28.54 42.95 -15.14
C ALA A 94 -28.78 43.48 -13.72
N PHE A 95 -28.77 42.61 -12.70
CA PHE A 95 -28.91 43.06 -11.31
C PHE A 95 -27.61 43.72 -10.82
N PRO A 96 -27.72 44.69 -9.89
CA PRO A 96 -26.57 45.21 -9.16
C PRO A 96 -25.73 44.10 -8.53
N THR A 97 -24.42 44.34 -8.38
CA THR A 97 -23.53 43.37 -7.75
C THR A 97 -23.78 43.35 -6.24
N ALA A 98 -24.01 42.17 -5.69
CA ALA A 98 -24.03 41.97 -4.25
C ALA A 98 -22.58 41.83 -3.77
N HIS A 99 -22.20 42.62 -2.77
CA HIS A 99 -20.83 42.69 -2.26
C HIS A 99 -20.73 42.18 -0.83
N GLY A 100 -19.55 41.67 -0.45
CA GLY A 100 -19.25 41.28 0.93
C GLY A 100 -20.11 40.13 1.45
N LEU A 101 -20.47 39.19 0.58
CA LEU A 101 -21.22 38.00 0.97
C LEU A 101 -20.29 37.01 1.68
N HIS A 102 -20.82 36.38 2.72
CA HIS A 102 -20.14 35.30 3.43
C HIS A 102 -20.37 33.95 2.73
N PHE A 103 -19.28 33.26 2.45
CA PHE A 103 -19.25 31.93 1.89
C PHE A 103 -18.80 30.95 2.97
N LYS A 104 -19.61 29.93 3.23
CA LYS A 104 -19.24 28.77 4.04
C LYS A 104 -19.73 27.52 3.35
N LYS A 105 -18.82 26.57 3.12
CA LYS A 105 -19.16 25.30 2.50
C LYS A 105 -18.37 24.14 3.06
N ASP A 106 -19.09 23.11 3.43
CA ASP A 106 -18.51 21.83 3.80
C ASP A 106 -18.39 20.94 2.57
N VAL A 107 -17.20 20.40 2.34
CA VAL A 107 -16.87 19.51 1.22
C VAL A 107 -16.25 18.26 1.79
N THR A 108 -17.02 17.17 1.79
CA THR A 108 -16.52 15.85 2.16
C THR A 108 -15.83 15.22 0.97
N LEU A 109 -14.58 14.81 1.17
CA LEU A 109 -13.72 14.20 0.17
C LEU A 109 -13.30 12.82 0.65
N ASN A 110 -13.14 11.90 -0.29
CA ASN A 110 -12.55 10.60 0.02
C ASN A 110 -11.07 10.79 0.35
N GLY A 111 -10.63 10.17 1.44
CA GLY A 111 -9.22 9.93 1.72
C GLY A 111 -8.73 8.67 1.02
N MET A 112 -7.48 8.31 1.26
CA MET A 112 -6.84 7.15 0.64
C MET A 112 -7.09 5.88 1.43
N ASN A 113 -7.51 5.98 2.69
CA ASN A 113 -7.82 4.84 3.55
C ASN A 113 -6.69 3.79 3.61
N ASN A 114 -5.43 4.23 3.71
CA ASN A 114 -4.25 3.37 3.60
C ASN A 114 -4.20 2.53 2.30
N PHE A 115 -4.81 3.04 1.21
CA PHE A 115 -5.03 2.34 -0.06
C PHE A 115 -5.89 1.06 0.06
N GLY A 116 -6.66 0.96 1.15
CA GLY A 116 -7.43 -0.24 1.50
C GLY A 116 -6.52 -1.44 1.73
N ARG A 117 -6.93 -2.61 1.25
CA ARG A 117 -6.03 -3.77 1.15
C ARG A 117 -5.29 -3.69 -0.18
N ALA A 118 -3.96 -3.70 -0.14
CA ALA A 118 -3.20 -3.83 -1.37
C ALA A 118 -3.63 -5.12 -2.08
N ARG A 119 -3.76 -5.07 -3.40
CA ARG A 119 -4.04 -6.28 -4.18
C ARG A 119 -2.84 -7.21 -4.09
N LEU A 120 -3.11 -8.50 -4.28
CA LEU A 120 -2.10 -9.55 -4.42
C LEU A 120 -0.90 -9.06 -5.22
N ALA A 121 0.29 -9.25 -4.65
CA ALA A 121 1.53 -9.00 -5.35
C ALA A 121 1.51 -9.81 -6.65
N ARG A 122 1.40 -9.11 -7.79
CA ARG A 122 1.26 -9.74 -9.12
C ARG A 122 2.53 -10.50 -9.50
N ARG A 123 3.67 -10.06 -8.97
CA ARG A 123 4.97 -10.65 -9.22
C ARG A 123 5.88 -10.34 -8.05
N LEU A 124 6.35 -11.39 -7.36
CA LEU A 124 7.50 -11.34 -6.47
C LEU A 124 8.68 -11.90 -7.24
N GLN A 125 9.68 -11.06 -7.51
CA GLN A 125 10.97 -11.49 -8.01
C GLN A 125 11.93 -11.53 -6.83
N ALA A 126 12.23 -12.73 -6.34
CA ALA A 126 13.31 -12.94 -5.38
C ALA A 126 14.63 -12.85 -6.16
N ALA A 127 15.31 -11.71 -6.02
CA ALA A 127 16.42 -11.35 -6.88
C ALA A 127 17.70 -11.27 -6.04
N ARG A 128 18.47 -12.36 -6.06
CA ARG A 128 19.88 -12.48 -5.65
C ARG A 128 20.24 -12.08 -4.21
N ASP A 129 21.33 -12.66 -3.72
CA ASP A 129 21.96 -12.20 -2.48
C ASP A 129 22.48 -10.76 -2.66
N ASP A 130 22.27 -9.93 -1.64
CA ASP A 130 22.84 -8.57 -1.58
C ASP A 130 24.33 -8.65 -1.19
N PRO A 131 25.26 -7.98 -1.89
CA PRO A 131 26.68 -7.96 -1.53
C PRO A 131 26.97 -7.46 -0.10
N ALA A 132 26.07 -6.65 0.47
CA ALA A 132 26.16 -6.19 1.86
C ALA A 132 25.38 -7.09 2.84
N GLY A 133 24.83 -8.23 2.40
CA GLY A 133 24.17 -9.28 3.19
C GLY A 133 22.63 -9.26 3.14
N GLY A 134 21.98 -10.43 3.11
CA GLY A 134 20.51 -10.54 3.00
C GLY A 134 20.01 -10.64 1.56
N ILE A 135 18.71 -10.46 1.35
CA ILE A 135 18.05 -10.81 0.08
C ILE A 135 17.42 -9.57 -0.55
N VAL A 136 17.73 -9.27 -1.81
CA VAL A 136 17.02 -8.22 -2.55
C VAL A 136 15.74 -8.80 -3.15
N PHE A 137 14.65 -8.05 -3.06
CA PHE A 137 13.37 -8.43 -3.66
C PHE A 137 12.75 -7.27 -4.41
N SER A 138 12.02 -7.60 -5.46
CA SER A 138 11.17 -6.67 -6.19
C SER A 138 9.75 -7.22 -6.26
N ALA A 139 8.80 -6.48 -5.71
CA ALA A 139 7.40 -6.88 -5.63
C ALA A 139 6.52 -5.85 -6.36
N THR A 140 5.75 -6.28 -7.35
CA THR A 140 4.76 -5.40 -7.99
C THR A 140 3.38 -5.64 -7.40
N THR A 141 2.83 -4.64 -6.72
CA THR A 141 1.51 -4.66 -6.07
C THR A 141 0.54 -3.69 -6.74
N GLY A 142 -0.76 -3.98 -6.63
CA GLY A 142 -1.81 -3.07 -7.08
C GLY A 142 -2.32 -2.25 -5.91
N LEU A 143 -2.24 -0.93 -6.01
CA LEU A 143 -2.81 0.02 -5.05
C LEU A 143 -4.05 0.67 -5.63
N ASP A 144 -5.10 0.83 -4.83
CA ASP A 144 -6.30 1.55 -5.23
C ASP A 144 -6.42 2.85 -4.43
N ASN A 145 -6.44 3.97 -5.14
CA ASN A 145 -6.55 5.29 -4.53
C ASN A 145 -7.97 5.80 -4.69
N SER A 146 -8.76 5.71 -3.61
CA SER A 146 -10.14 6.23 -3.56
C SER A 146 -10.22 7.76 -3.48
N SER A 147 -9.10 8.44 -3.20
CA SER A 147 -9.05 9.89 -3.06
C SER A 147 -9.01 10.58 -4.43
N ALA A 148 -9.39 11.86 -4.44
CA ALA A 148 -9.25 12.72 -5.62
C ALA A 148 -7.83 13.28 -5.80
N PHE A 149 -6.89 12.93 -4.91
CA PHE A 149 -5.56 13.51 -4.86
C PHE A 149 -4.52 12.59 -5.49
N ASN A 150 -3.58 13.19 -6.22
CA ASN A 150 -2.36 12.50 -6.64
C ASN A 150 -1.35 12.55 -5.48
N VAL A 151 -0.70 11.43 -5.20
CA VAL A 151 0.42 11.40 -4.25
C VAL A 151 1.67 10.97 -4.97
N ASN A 152 2.73 11.74 -4.78
CA ASN A 152 4.07 11.30 -5.15
C ASN A 152 4.71 10.67 -3.92
N LEU A 153 4.98 9.37 -3.95
CA LEU A 153 5.63 8.66 -2.84
C LEU A 153 7.14 8.98 -2.74
N GLY A 154 7.68 9.80 -3.65
CA GLY A 154 9.10 10.14 -3.72
C GLY A 154 9.95 8.94 -4.15
N THR A 155 11.28 9.07 -4.01
CA THR A 155 12.22 7.98 -4.24
C THR A 155 12.51 7.24 -2.92
N GLY A 156 11.85 6.10 -2.70
CA GLY A 156 12.26 5.11 -1.70
C GLY A 156 12.63 3.83 -2.43
N SER A 157 13.93 3.56 -2.61
CA SER A 157 14.56 2.42 -3.35
C SER A 157 14.02 2.04 -4.75
N GLY A 158 12.94 2.65 -5.22
CA GLY A 158 12.35 2.54 -6.55
C GLY A 158 12.05 3.92 -7.15
N ALA A 159 11.66 3.93 -8.43
CA ALA A 159 11.41 5.15 -9.21
C ALA A 159 10.24 5.98 -8.65
N ASN A 160 10.31 7.31 -8.82
CA ASN A 160 9.26 8.28 -8.48
C ASN A 160 7.86 7.78 -8.86
N THR A 161 7.13 7.22 -7.89
CA THR A 161 5.82 6.63 -8.15
C THR A 161 4.75 7.65 -7.80
N VAL A 162 4.06 8.12 -8.84
CA VAL A 162 2.88 8.98 -8.71
C VAL A 162 1.63 8.09 -8.68
N ILE A 163 0.98 8.01 -7.52
CA ILE A 163 -0.29 7.33 -7.35
C ILE A 163 -1.41 8.31 -7.73
N LYS A 164 -2.17 7.96 -8.76
CA LYS A 164 -3.32 8.73 -9.26
C LYS A 164 -4.63 8.16 -8.69
N PRO A 165 -5.77 8.88 -8.75
CA PRO A 165 -7.07 8.30 -8.43
C PRO A 165 -7.34 7.01 -9.23
N GLY A 166 -7.85 5.99 -8.54
CA GLY A 166 -8.14 4.65 -9.09
C GLY A 166 -6.99 3.65 -8.94
N SER A 167 -6.97 2.65 -9.83
CA SER A 167 -6.01 1.55 -9.76
C SER A 167 -4.63 1.93 -10.29
N ASN A 168 -3.60 1.71 -9.47
CA ASN A 168 -2.19 1.95 -9.77
C ASN A 168 -1.41 0.64 -9.59
N ALA A 169 -0.43 0.41 -10.45
CA ALA A 169 0.57 -0.63 -10.24
C ALA A 169 1.84 0.01 -9.69
N VAL A 170 2.31 -0.48 -8.55
CA VAL A 170 3.50 0.03 -7.88
C VAL A 170 4.49 -1.11 -7.70
N THR A 171 5.73 -0.87 -8.11
CA THR A 171 6.85 -1.79 -7.87
C THR A 171 7.60 -1.31 -6.64
N LEU A 172 7.71 -2.19 -5.66
CA LEU A 172 8.43 -1.99 -4.42
C LEU A 172 9.71 -2.80 -4.49
N ASP A 173 10.85 -2.10 -4.51
CA ASP A 173 12.16 -2.70 -4.42
C ASP A 173 12.64 -2.61 -2.97
N GLY A 174 13.07 -3.72 -2.41
CA GLY A 174 13.45 -3.81 -1.01
C GLY A 174 14.55 -4.82 -0.77
N ARG A 175 15.03 -4.80 0.48
CA ARG A 175 16.02 -5.75 0.97
C ARG A 175 15.54 -6.34 2.28
N LEU A 176 15.45 -7.66 2.33
CA LEU A 176 15.28 -8.40 3.58
C LEU A 176 16.64 -8.44 4.28
N VAL A 177 16.73 -7.77 5.42
CA VAL A 177 17.93 -7.75 6.26
C VAL A 177 18.07 -9.10 6.97
N PRO A 178 19.29 -9.65 7.12
CA PRO A 178 19.50 -10.87 7.90
C PRO A 178 18.94 -10.73 9.32
N GLN A 179 18.16 -11.73 9.75
CA GLN A 179 17.60 -11.79 11.10
C GLN A 179 18.50 -12.66 11.97
N THR A 180 18.96 -12.15 13.11
CA THR A 180 19.86 -12.87 14.04
C THR A 180 19.21 -13.22 15.38
N GLY A 181 18.02 -12.68 15.66
CA GLY A 181 17.25 -12.99 16.87
C GLY A 181 16.36 -14.21 16.68
N THR A 182 16.21 -15.04 17.72
CA THR A 182 15.39 -16.26 17.69
C THR A 182 13.95 -15.99 17.25
N ASP A 183 13.34 -14.92 17.75
CA ASP A 183 11.95 -14.58 17.44
C ASP A 183 11.80 -14.09 16.00
N ALA A 184 12.73 -13.23 15.54
CA ALA A 184 12.73 -12.71 14.18
C ALA A 184 13.01 -13.80 13.14
N LEU A 185 13.88 -14.76 13.48
CA LEU A 185 14.10 -15.98 12.69
C LEU A 185 12.82 -16.79 12.62
N ALA A 186 12.17 -17.09 13.74
CA ALA A 186 10.93 -17.85 13.77
C ALA A 186 9.81 -17.20 12.92
N THR A 187 9.62 -15.88 13.03
CA THR A 187 8.67 -15.13 12.19
C THR A 187 9.02 -15.22 10.69
N THR A 188 10.30 -15.12 10.35
CA THR A 188 10.78 -15.22 8.96
C THR A 188 10.56 -16.63 8.41
N PHE A 189 10.84 -17.67 9.20
CA PHE A 189 10.56 -19.07 8.85
C PHE A 189 9.07 -19.32 8.64
N GLU A 190 8.22 -18.81 9.52
CA GLU A 190 6.77 -18.93 9.38
C GLU A 190 6.28 -18.25 8.08
N LEU A 191 6.79 -17.05 7.77
CA LEU A 191 6.45 -16.31 6.56
C LEU A 191 6.78 -17.10 5.29
N PHE A 192 7.99 -17.66 5.20
CA PHE A 192 8.39 -18.48 4.04
C PHE A 192 7.67 -19.82 4.00
N THR A 193 7.38 -20.44 5.14
CA THR A 193 6.60 -21.67 5.21
C THR A 193 5.18 -21.46 4.66
N LYS A 194 4.51 -20.38 5.10
CA LYS A 194 3.19 -20.00 4.57
C LYS A 194 3.26 -19.77 3.07
N TYR A 195 4.26 -19.02 2.59
CA TYR A 195 4.46 -18.80 1.17
C TYR A 195 4.62 -20.10 0.37
N LEU A 196 5.46 -21.03 0.85
CA LEU A 196 5.67 -22.35 0.23
C LEU A 196 4.40 -23.19 0.23
N ASN A 197 3.61 -23.14 1.30
CA ASN A 197 2.32 -23.84 1.37
C ASN A 197 1.21 -23.17 0.55
N GLY A 198 1.48 -22.01 -0.08
CA GLY A 198 0.46 -21.22 -0.77
C GLY A 198 -0.55 -20.56 0.18
N GLU A 199 -0.21 -20.47 1.46
CA GLU A 199 -0.97 -19.77 2.48
C GLU A 199 -0.68 -18.27 2.43
N GLN A 200 -1.69 -17.47 2.73
CA GLN A 200 -1.55 -16.02 2.78
C GLN A 200 -0.96 -15.58 4.12
N ALA A 201 0.14 -14.84 4.06
CA ALA A 201 0.63 -14.03 5.16
C ALA A 201 0.28 -12.55 4.93
N ASP A 202 -0.03 -11.81 6.00
CA ASP A 202 -0.22 -10.36 5.93
C ASP A 202 1.09 -9.66 6.27
N VAL A 203 1.62 -8.86 5.34
CA VAL A 203 2.86 -8.10 5.52
C VAL A 203 2.51 -6.63 5.54
N VAL A 204 2.89 -5.95 6.62
CA VAL A 204 2.69 -4.50 6.75
C VAL A 204 3.94 -3.78 6.26
N ALA A 205 3.78 -2.97 5.22
CA ALA A 205 4.81 -2.07 4.73
C ALA A 205 4.54 -0.64 5.22
N THR A 206 5.53 -0.02 5.87
CA THR A 206 5.44 1.36 6.35
C THR A 206 6.37 2.27 5.55
N GLY A 207 5.92 3.50 5.30
CA GLY A 207 6.76 4.51 4.65
C GLY A 207 7.82 5.03 5.63
N LYS A 208 9.01 5.38 5.12
CA LYS A 208 10.10 5.94 5.93
C LYS A 208 10.24 7.46 5.78
N SER A 209 10.31 7.94 4.54
CA SER A 209 10.43 9.37 4.25
C SER A 209 10.23 9.62 2.75
N SER A 210 9.76 10.82 2.40
CA SER A 210 9.87 11.32 1.03
C SER A 210 11.19 12.08 0.90
N ILE A 211 12.02 11.69 -0.06
CA ILE A 211 13.19 12.47 -0.45
C ILE A 211 12.89 12.99 -1.85
N GLN A 212 13.01 14.30 -2.04
CA GLN A 212 12.90 14.92 -3.36
C GLN A 212 14.14 14.60 -4.20
N ALA A 213 14.06 14.83 -5.51
CA ALA A 213 15.18 14.60 -6.43
C ALA A 213 16.46 15.39 -6.08
N ASP A 214 16.34 16.46 -5.28
CA ASP A 214 17.44 17.29 -4.79
C ASP A 214 18.01 16.85 -3.42
N GLY A 215 17.54 15.71 -2.88
CA GLY A 215 17.99 15.16 -1.60
C GLY A 215 17.31 15.76 -0.37
N ARG A 216 16.41 16.74 -0.50
CA ARG A 216 15.69 17.31 0.64
C ARG A 216 14.46 16.49 0.99
N ALA A 217 14.28 16.24 2.28
CA ALA A 217 13.06 15.63 2.78
C ALA A 217 11.98 16.71 2.94
N VAL A 218 10.78 16.42 2.46
CA VAL A 218 9.60 17.25 2.76
C VAL A 218 8.98 16.71 4.03
N SER A 219 9.09 17.46 5.12
CA SER A 219 8.59 17.16 6.46
C SER A 219 7.14 16.67 6.45
N TRP A 220 6.22 17.48 5.91
CA TRP A 220 4.77 17.19 5.91
C TRP A 220 4.41 15.95 5.08
N LEU A 221 5.09 15.74 3.95
CA LEU A 221 4.87 14.57 3.11
C LEU A 221 5.48 13.32 3.76
N SER A 222 6.65 13.46 4.38
CA SER A 222 7.31 12.37 5.09
C SER A 222 6.47 11.90 6.28
N ALA A 223 5.86 12.81 7.05
CA ALA A 223 4.93 12.47 8.12
C ALA A 223 3.69 11.72 7.61
N GLY A 224 3.16 12.14 6.46
CA GLY A 224 2.09 11.42 5.77
C GLY A 224 2.49 10.00 5.38
N LEU A 225 3.69 9.83 4.81
CA LEU A 225 4.22 8.51 4.41
C LEU A 225 4.55 7.62 5.61
N THR A 226 5.07 8.16 6.71
CA THR A 226 5.33 7.37 7.92
C THR A 226 4.07 6.89 8.61
N ALA A 227 2.96 7.63 8.45
CA ALA A 227 1.65 7.21 8.95
C ALA A 227 0.98 6.15 8.06
N LEU A 228 1.48 5.92 6.84
CA LEU A 228 0.94 4.92 5.94
C LEU A 228 1.32 3.52 6.40
N GLU A 229 0.30 2.70 6.66
CA GLU A 229 0.43 1.26 6.89
C GLU A 229 -0.20 0.50 5.73
N LEU A 230 0.62 -0.04 4.85
CA LEU A 230 0.16 -0.78 3.69
C LEU A 230 0.13 -2.29 4.00
N HIS A 231 -1.06 -2.85 4.10
CA HIS A 231 -1.26 -4.30 4.23
C HIS A 231 -1.14 -4.98 2.86
N VAL A 232 -0.05 -5.72 2.67
CA VAL A 232 0.25 -6.45 1.43
C VAL A 232 0.09 -7.95 1.67
N PRO A 233 -0.85 -8.60 0.97
CA PRO A 233 -0.97 -10.06 1.03
C PRO A 233 0.25 -10.71 0.38
N PHE A 234 1.01 -11.44 1.18
CA PHE A 234 2.18 -12.21 0.76
C PHE A 234 1.80 -13.68 0.59
N VAL A 235 1.68 -14.10 -0.67
CA VAL A 235 1.32 -15.47 -1.05
C VAL A 235 1.93 -15.80 -2.41
N ALA A 236 2.24 -17.07 -2.65
CA ALA A 236 2.73 -17.53 -3.93
C ALA A 236 1.63 -17.36 -5.02
N PRO A 237 1.90 -16.62 -6.11
CA PRO A 237 0.89 -16.31 -7.12
C PRO A 237 0.35 -17.55 -7.88
N GLY A 238 1.05 -18.68 -7.77
CA GLY A 238 0.66 -19.97 -8.36
C GLY A 238 0.12 -21.01 -7.36
N GLY A 239 -0.13 -20.63 -6.10
CA GLY A 239 -0.49 -21.57 -5.03
C GLY A 239 0.71 -22.28 -4.41
N ALA A 240 0.47 -23.41 -3.74
CA ALA A 240 1.52 -24.15 -3.03
C ALA A 240 2.71 -24.47 -3.96
N VAL A 241 3.90 -24.07 -3.52
CA VAL A 241 5.15 -24.37 -4.17
C VAL A 241 5.56 -25.77 -3.73
N SER A 242 5.80 -26.67 -4.68
CA SER A 242 6.46 -27.95 -4.42
C SER A 242 7.97 -27.81 -4.70
N PRO A 243 8.80 -27.52 -3.67
CA PRO A 243 10.23 -27.30 -3.87
C PRO A 243 10.95 -28.62 -4.18
N ILE A 244 10.46 -29.76 -3.69
CA ILE A 244 11.01 -31.08 -3.98
C ILE A 244 10.47 -31.54 -5.34
N LYS A 245 11.33 -31.59 -6.36
CA LYS A 245 10.97 -32.06 -7.71
C LYS A 245 11.23 -33.54 -7.91
N ALA A 246 12.26 -34.07 -7.25
CA ALA A 246 12.55 -35.50 -7.25
C ALA A 246 13.19 -35.92 -5.92
N ILE A 247 12.94 -37.16 -5.53
CA ILE A 247 13.68 -37.84 -4.46
C ILE A 247 14.33 -39.06 -5.09
N THR A 248 15.65 -39.07 -5.13
CA THR A 248 16.46 -40.21 -5.54
C THR A 248 16.89 -40.95 -4.28
N ILE A 249 16.37 -42.15 -4.11
CA ILE A 249 16.80 -43.08 -3.07
C ILE A 249 17.88 -43.95 -3.71
N GLY A 250 19.12 -43.87 -3.23
CA GLY A 250 20.27 -44.52 -3.86
C GLY A 250 20.30 -46.01 -3.58
N ASP A 251 20.69 -46.39 -2.37
CA ASP A 251 20.65 -47.77 -1.90
C ASP A 251 19.41 -48.00 -1.05
N MET A 252 18.60 -49.00 -1.42
CA MET A 252 17.49 -49.47 -0.59
C MET A 252 17.80 -50.91 -0.18
N SER A 253 17.92 -51.13 1.13
CA SER A 253 18.10 -52.44 1.74
C SER A 253 16.82 -52.83 2.48
N LEU A 254 16.42 -54.08 2.35
CA LEU A 254 15.35 -54.68 3.15
C LEU A 254 16.01 -55.53 4.24
N GLU A 255 15.81 -55.16 5.50
CA GLU A 255 16.32 -55.90 6.64
C GLU A 255 15.25 -56.86 7.16
N PHE A 256 15.57 -58.15 7.12
CA PHE A 256 14.71 -59.23 7.59
C PHE A 256 15.18 -59.67 8.97
N SER A 257 14.26 -59.63 9.96
CA SER A 257 14.53 -60.15 11.30
C SER A 257 13.88 -61.50 11.49
N THR A 258 14.48 -62.34 12.34
CA THR A 258 13.90 -63.64 12.72
C THR A 258 12.59 -63.51 13.49
N HIS A 259 12.32 -62.34 14.06
CA HIS A 259 11.10 -62.05 14.83
C HIS A 259 9.95 -61.56 13.94
N ALA A 260 10.24 -61.03 12.75
CA ALA A 260 9.25 -60.57 11.77
C ALA A 260 9.71 -60.91 10.34
N PRO A 261 9.83 -62.21 9.99
CA PRO A 261 10.44 -62.66 8.73
C PRO A 261 9.64 -62.24 7.48
N TRP A 262 8.36 -61.90 7.64
CA TRP A 262 7.47 -61.47 6.57
C TRP A 262 7.11 -59.99 6.61
N ALA A 263 7.76 -59.22 7.49
CA ALA A 263 7.62 -57.77 7.57
C ALA A 263 9.01 -57.12 7.63
N PRO A 264 9.79 -57.17 6.53
CA PRO A 264 11.11 -56.56 6.49
C PRO A 264 11.01 -55.04 6.65
N VAL A 265 11.99 -54.47 7.35
CA VAL A 265 12.11 -53.02 7.47
C VAL A 265 12.90 -52.51 6.27
N SER A 266 12.35 -51.53 5.55
CA SER A 266 13.10 -50.85 4.49
C SER A 266 14.02 -49.80 5.10
N ASN A 267 15.30 -49.87 4.75
CA ASN A 267 16.34 -48.95 5.17
C ASN A 267 17.09 -48.44 3.95
N SER A 268 17.45 -47.16 3.93
CA SER A 268 18.26 -46.55 2.88
C SER A 268 19.34 -45.68 3.50
N ARG A 269 20.58 -45.80 3.04
CA ARG A 269 21.71 -45.00 3.54
C ARG A 269 21.85 -43.68 2.78
N THR A 270 21.23 -43.56 1.61
CA THR A 270 21.32 -42.38 0.76
C THR A 270 19.95 -41.96 0.21
N VAL A 271 19.45 -40.83 0.69
CA VAL A 271 18.28 -40.16 0.14
C VAL A 271 18.73 -38.77 -0.34
N LEU A 272 18.62 -38.54 -1.65
CA LEU A 272 18.98 -37.30 -2.32
C LEU A 272 17.71 -36.64 -2.83
N ALA A 273 17.39 -35.43 -2.36
CA ALA A 273 16.28 -34.64 -2.90
C ALA A 273 16.81 -33.64 -3.94
N ALA A 274 16.31 -33.71 -5.17
CA ALA A 274 16.49 -32.65 -6.16
C ALA A 274 15.43 -31.59 -5.90
N MET A 275 15.88 -30.43 -5.42
CA MET A 275 15.01 -29.30 -5.13
C MET A 275 15.15 -28.20 -6.18
N GLU A 276 14.02 -27.61 -6.56
CA GLU A 276 13.97 -26.39 -7.34
C GLU A 276 13.24 -25.35 -6.50
N LEU A 277 14.02 -24.47 -5.86
CA LEU A 277 13.47 -23.34 -5.12
C LEU A 277 13.06 -22.25 -6.12
N PRO A 278 11.88 -21.64 -5.98
CA PRO A 278 11.47 -20.52 -6.82
C PRO A 278 12.22 -19.22 -6.52
N PHE A 279 13.26 -19.28 -5.67
CA PHE A 279 14.05 -18.14 -5.22
C PHE A 279 15.51 -18.29 -5.65
N GLY A 280 16.15 -17.18 -6.04
CA GLY A 280 17.56 -17.14 -6.41
C GLY A 280 18.54 -16.91 -5.25
N PHE A 281 18.18 -17.30 -4.03
CA PHE A 281 19.03 -17.18 -2.83
C PHE A 281 19.13 -18.54 -2.11
N GLY A 282 20.23 -18.74 -1.40
CA GLY A 282 20.48 -19.99 -0.67
C GLY A 282 19.58 -20.13 0.56
N LEU A 283 18.98 -21.31 0.74
CA LEU A 283 18.35 -21.72 1.99
C LEU A 283 19.18 -22.87 2.58
N GLU A 284 19.69 -22.70 3.80
CA GLU A 284 20.26 -23.81 4.56
C GLU A 284 19.11 -24.55 5.27
N ILE A 285 18.93 -25.83 4.91
CA ILE A 285 17.95 -26.71 5.55
C ILE A 285 18.68 -27.53 6.61
N GLU A 286 18.37 -27.29 7.88
CA GLU A 286 19.01 -27.99 9.00
C GLU A 286 18.51 -29.44 9.17
N GLU A 287 17.26 -29.77 8.80
CA GLU A 287 16.73 -31.13 8.98
C GLU A 287 15.70 -31.54 7.91
N ILE A 288 15.86 -32.74 7.33
CA ILE A 288 14.86 -33.41 6.50
C ILE A 288 14.38 -34.65 7.26
N SER A 289 13.19 -34.59 7.86
CA SER A 289 12.61 -35.73 8.57
C SER A 289 11.82 -36.64 7.62
N ASN A 290 12.35 -37.83 7.31
CA ASN A 290 11.66 -38.85 6.52
C ASN A 290 10.98 -39.87 7.46
N ARG A 291 9.68 -39.71 7.72
CA ARG A 291 8.87 -40.77 8.37
C ARG A 291 8.06 -41.54 7.33
N GLY A 292 8.68 -42.56 6.73
CA GLY A 292 7.99 -43.53 5.90
C GLY A 292 7.15 -44.50 6.74
N ARG A 293 5.82 -44.43 6.66
CA ARG A 293 4.92 -45.52 7.07
C ARG A 293 4.48 -46.29 5.82
N CYS A 294 4.90 -47.54 5.68
CA CYS A 294 4.43 -48.41 4.60
C CYS A 294 2.96 -48.81 4.86
N ARG A 295 2.02 -48.27 4.07
CA ARG A 295 0.59 -48.62 4.07
C ARG A 295 0.30 -49.62 2.93
N ALA A 296 0.92 -50.80 2.96
CA ALA A 296 0.64 -51.83 1.96
C ALA A 296 0.96 -53.25 2.49
N CYS A 297 0.39 -53.63 3.63
CA CYS A 297 0.25 -55.04 4.03
C CYS A 297 -1.13 -55.23 4.68
N GLN A 298 -2.18 -55.12 3.89
CA GLN A 298 -3.48 -55.70 4.21
C GLN A 298 -3.81 -56.62 3.04
N LEU A 299 -3.42 -57.88 3.18
CA LEU A 299 -3.86 -58.95 2.29
C LEU A 299 -4.79 -59.83 3.12
N ASP A 300 -6.03 -59.90 2.68
CA ASP A 300 -7.06 -60.80 3.18
C ASP A 300 -6.58 -62.26 3.12
N GLY A 301 -6.85 -62.97 4.20
CA GLY A 301 -6.74 -64.42 4.36
C GLY A 301 -7.62 -64.86 5.52
#